data_AF-A0A354YE04-F1
#
_entry.id   AF-A0A354YE04-F1
#
_cell.length_a   1.000
_cell.length_b   1.000
_cell.length_c   1.000
_cell.angle_alpha   90.00
_cell.angle_beta   90.00
_cell.angle_gamma   90.00
#
_symmetry.space_group_name_H-M   'P 1'
#
loop_
_entity.id
_entity.type
_entity.pdbx_description
1 polymer ?
#
loop_
_entity_poly.entity_id
_entity_poly.type
_entity_poly.pdbx_seq_one_letter_code
_entity_poly.pdbx_strand_id
1 'polypeptide(L)' 'LPRAAIGGLTPDNCGPVIAAGADLVAVISGVYAAPDPQAALRAYRACFGLEG' A
#
# COMPACT_ATOMS: atom_id res chain seq x y z
N LEU A 1 12.34 10.60 11.37
CA LEU A 1 10.93 10.95 11.11
C LEU A 1 10.35 9.88 10.18
N PRO A 2 9.11 9.39 10.40
CA PRO A 2 8.48 8.44 9.47
C PRO A 2 8.31 9.03 8.07
N ARG A 3 8.56 8.21 7.04
CA ARG A 3 8.47 8.59 5.62
C ARG A 3 7.27 7.93 4.97
N ALA A 4 6.40 8.74 4.39
CA ALA A 4 5.24 8.27 3.64
C ALA A 4 5.47 8.40 2.14
N ALA A 5 5.16 7.36 1.37
CA ALA A 5 5.13 7.39 -0.08
C ALA A 5 3.69 7.58 -0.59
N ILE A 6 3.52 8.40 -1.62
CA ILE A 6 2.23 8.68 -2.27
C ILE A 6 2.44 8.89 -3.77
N GLY A 7 1.47 8.44 -4.57
CA GLY A 7 1.48 8.65 -6.03
C GLY A 7 1.19 7.37 -6.81
N GLY A 8 -0.09 7.10 -7.08
CA GLY A 8 -0.48 5.98 -7.95
C GLY A 8 -0.04 4.58 -7.47
N LEU A 9 0.18 4.42 -6.17
CA LEU A 9 0.65 3.16 -5.59
C LEU A 9 -0.43 2.07 -5.70
N THR A 10 -0.03 0.88 -6.11
CA THR A 10 -0.82 -0.35 -6.19
C THR A 10 -0.10 -1.46 -5.42
N PRO A 11 -0.78 -2.55 -5.02
CA PRO A 11 -0.10 -3.66 -4.34
C PRO A 11 1.10 -4.21 -5.13
N ASP A 12 1.04 -4.19 -6.46
CA ASP A 12 2.10 -4.68 -7.34
C ASP A 12 3.37 -3.82 -7.33
N ASN A 13 3.26 -2.51 -7.03
CA ASN A 13 4.40 -1.58 -7.04
C ASN A 13 4.81 -1.09 -5.64
N CYS A 14 4.07 -1.44 -4.60
CA CYS A 14 4.38 -1.04 -3.22
C CYS A 14 5.69 -1.65 -2.69
N GLY A 15 6.02 -2.89 -3.07
CA GLY A 15 7.20 -3.60 -2.55
C GLY A 15 8.53 -2.83 -2.74
N PRO A 16 8.88 -2.42 -3.97
CA PRO A 16 10.07 -1.61 -4.22
C PRO A 16 10.12 -0.28 -3.45
N VAL A 17 8.96 0.37 -3.25
CA VAL A 17 8.86 1.65 -2.55
C VAL A 17 9.11 1.47 -1.04
N ILE A 18 8.57 0.39 -0.47
CA ILE A 18 8.85 0.00 0.93
C ILE A 18 10.33 -0.35 1.09
N ALA A 19 10.89 -1.14 0.18
CA ALA A 19 12.31 -1.49 0.20
C ALA A 19 13.25 -0.28 0.07
N ALA A 20 12.82 0.78 -0.63
CA ALA A 20 13.54 2.06 -0.72
C ALA A 20 13.48 2.89 0.58
N GLY A 21 12.73 2.44 1.59
CA GLY A 21 12.65 3.04 2.91
C GLY A 21 11.34 3.79 3.19
N ALA A 22 10.26 3.54 2.45
CA ALA A 22 8.95 4.06 2.88
C ALA A 22 8.48 3.30 4.13
N ASP A 23 8.22 4.03 5.20
CA ASP A 23 7.65 3.49 6.45
C ASP A 23 6.11 3.37 6.34
N LEU A 24 5.51 4.15 5.44
CA LEU A 24 4.06 4.25 5.21
C LEU A 24 3.77 4.39 3.70
N VAL A 25 2.62 3.91 3.25
CA VAL A 25 2.06 4.20 1.92
C VAL A 25 0.70 4.88 2.04
N ALA A 26 0.49 5.95 1.28
CA ALA A 26 -0.79 6.66 1.21
C ALA A 26 -1.48 6.33 -0.10
N VAL A 27 -2.68 5.74 -0.01
CA VAL A 27 -3.50 5.31 -1.14
C VAL A 27 -4.95 5.75 -0.95
N ILE A 28 -5.58 6.22 -2.02
CA ILE A 28 -6.97 6.69 -1.99
C ILE A 28 -7.80 5.86 -2.96
N SER A 29 -7.68 6.11 -4.27
CA SER A 29 -8.45 5.39 -5.29
C SER A 29 -8.17 3.89 -5.30
N GLY A 30 -6.92 3.47 -5.01
CA GLY A 30 -6.54 2.05 -4.91
C GLY A 30 -7.32 1.25 -3.85
N VAL A 31 -7.95 1.92 -2.88
CA VAL A 31 -8.84 1.29 -1.89
C VAL A 31 -10.30 1.66 -2.14
N TYR A 32 -10.61 2.96 -2.22
CA TYR A 32 -12.01 3.43 -2.26
C TYR A 32 -12.71 3.24 -3.61
N ALA A 33 -11.97 3.10 -4.71
CA ALA A 33 -12.53 2.79 -6.02
C ALA A 33 -12.43 1.30 -6.38
N ALA A 34 -11.90 0.45 -5.48
CA ALA A 34 -11.82 -0.98 -5.70
C ALA A 34 -13.21 -1.62 -5.55
N PRO A 35 -13.53 -2.68 -6.33
CA PRO A 35 -14.77 -3.44 -6.15
C PRO A 35 -14.92 -4.06 -4.75
N ASP A 36 -13.79 -4.42 -4.13
CA ASP A 36 -13.71 -4.87 -2.74
C ASP A 36 -12.60 -4.09 -2.01
N PRO A 37 -12.97 -3.01 -1.28
CA PRO A 37 -12.01 -2.20 -0.52
C PRO A 37 -11.28 -2.98 0.58
N GLN A 38 -11.90 -4.02 1.14
CA GLN A 38 -11.29 -4.85 2.19
C GLN A 38 -10.22 -5.76 1.59
N ALA A 39 -10.50 -6.39 0.44
CA ALA A 39 -9.50 -7.15 -0.29
C ALA A 39 -8.33 -6.28 -0.76
N ALA A 40 -8.62 -5.07 -1.26
CA ALA A 40 -7.58 -4.11 -1.64
C ALA A 40 -6.68 -3.76 -0.45
N LEU A 41 -7.26 -3.44 0.71
CA LEU A 41 -6.49 -3.14 1.92
C LEU A 41 -5.62 -4.31 2.36
N ARG A 42 -6.14 -5.55 2.34
CA ARG A 42 -5.35 -6.75 2.64
C ARG A 42 -4.14 -6.90 1.69
N ALA A 43 -4.33 -6.64 0.40
CA ALA A 43 -3.24 -6.69 -0.57
C ALA A 43 -2.14 -5.66 -0.27
N TYR A 44 -2.50 -4.42 0.10
CA TYR A 44 -1.51 -3.42 0.54
C TYR A 44 -0.80 -3.81 1.84
N ARG A 45 -1.51 -4.43 2.80
CA ARG A 45 -0.91 -4.92 4.06
C ARG A 45 0.10 -6.03 3.83
N ALA A 46 -0.17 -6.93 2.88
CA ALA A 46 0.76 -7.99 2.49
C ALA A 46 2.10 -7.45 1.98
N CYS A 47 2.13 -6.26 1.36
CA CYS A 47 3.39 -5.61 0.95
C CYS A 47 4.32 -5.28 2.13
N PHE A 48 3.77 -5.13 3.34
CA PHE A 48 4.54 -4.90 4.56
C PHE A 48 4.79 -6.20 5.36
N GLY A 49 4.41 -7.36 4.83
CA GLY A 49 4.45 -8.63 5.57
C GLY A 49 3.49 -8.67 6.77
N LEU A 50 2.44 -7.83 6.75
CA LEU A 50 1.43 -7.79 7.79
C LEU A 50 0.27 -8.72 7.41
N GLU A 51 0.32 -9.96 7.89
CA GLU A 51 -0.79 -10.90 7.74
C GLU A 51 -1.87 -10.63 8.80
N GLY A 52 -3.10 -10.41 8.36
CA GLY A 52 -4.26 -10.11 9.20
C GLY A 52 -5.44 -9.59 8.39
#